data_AF-A0A970N2P4-F1
#
_entry.id   AF-A0A970N2P4-F1
#
_cell.length_a   1.000
_cell.length_b   1.000
_cell.length_c   1.000
_cell.angle_alpha   90.00
_cell.angle_beta   90.00
_cell.angle_gamma   90.00
#
_symmetry.space_group_name_H-M   'P 1'
#
loop_
_entity.id
_entity.type
_entity.pdbx_description
1 polymer ?
#
loop_
_entity_poly.entity_id
_entity_poly.type
_entity_poly.pdbx_seq_one_letter_code
_entity_poly.pdbx_strand_id
1 'polypeptide(L)' 'MIDLSVIAARLDADEKLKLTYRLPISSGDGSVAYETRTARLLDISTECGLLYVRHNDEVIWVKAEEAVEILPDTDA' A
#
# COMPACT_ATOMS: atom_id res chain seq x y z
N MET A 1 -1.60 8.64 -12.06
CA MET A 1 -2.62 7.73 -11.49
C MET A 1 -2.01 6.34 -11.48
N ILE A 2 -1.99 5.67 -10.33
CA ILE A 2 -1.43 4.31 -10.22
C ILE A 2 -2.37 3.36 -10.98
N ASP A 3 -1.83 2.64 -11.95
CA ASP A 3 -2.60 1.65 -12.72
C ASP A 3 -2.59 0.31 -11.98
N LEU A 4 -3.65 0.04 -11.23
CA LEU A 4 -3.76 -1.16 -10.39
C LEU A 4 -3.70 -2.45 -11.22
N SER A 5 -4.14 -2.43 -12.47
CA SER A 5 -4.09 -3.61 -13.35
C SER A 5 -2.65 -3.97 -13.70
N VAL A 6 -1.80 -2.96 -13.95
CA VAL A 6 -0.37 -3.18 -14.20
C VAL A 6 0.32 -3.71 -12.95
N ILE A 7 -0.01 -3.18 -11.77
CA ILE A 7 0.60 -3.64 -10.52
C ILE A 7 0.15 -5.05 -10.16
N ALA A 8 -1.12 -5.40 -10.36
CA ALA A 8 -1.63 -6.76 -10.18
C ALA A 8 -0.87 -7.76 -11.07
N ALA A 9 -0.69 -7.44 -12.36
CA ALA A 9 0.07 -8.28 -13.29
C ALA A 9 1.53 -8.48 -12.86
N ARG A 10 2.14 -7.49 -12.19
CA ARG A 10 3.51 -7.61 -11.64
C ARG A 10 3.54 -8.54 -10.42
N LEU A 11 2.55 -8.46 -9.54
CA LEU A 11 2.42 -9.39 -8.41
C LEU A 11 2.15 -10.83 -8.90
N ASP A 12 1.31 -11.00 -9.93
CA ASP A 12 1.07 -12.30 -10.57
C ASP A 12 2.34 -12.89 -11.21
N ALA A 13 3.29 -12.04 -11.60
CA ALA A 13 4.61 -12.43 -12.08
C ALA A 13 5.61 -12.75 -10.95
N ASP A 14 5.15 -12.90 -9.71
CA ASP A 14 5.95 -13.11 -8.49
C ASP A 14 6.93 -11.96 -8.19
N GLU A 15 6.70 -10.77 -8.77
CA GLU A 15 7.52 -9.60 -8.47
C GLU A 15 7.25 -9.11 -7.05
N LYS A 16 8.31 -8.99 -6.25
CA LYS A 16 8.19 -8.40 -4.91
C LYS A 16 8.06 -6.89 -5.05
N LEU A 17 6.96 -6.33 -4.55
CA LEU A 17 6.68 -4.91 -4.58
C LEU A 17 6.50 -4.34 -3.17
N LYS A 18 6.81 -3.06 -3.02
CA LYS A 18 6.53 -2.26 -1.82
C LYS A 18 5.62 -1.10 -2.17
N LEU A 19 4.69 -0.80 -1.28
CA LEU A 19 3.77 0.33 -1.35
C LEU A 19 4.18 1.36 -0.30
N THR A 20 4.36 2.60 -0.73
CA THR A 20 4.35 3.77 0.15
C THR A 20 2.94 4.36 0.17
N TYR A 21 2.37 4.57 1.35
CA TYR A 21 1.01 5.04 1.55
C TYR A 21 0.89 6.00 2.73
N ARG A 22 -0.19 6.78 2.74
CA ARG A 22 -0.56 7.64 3.88
C ARG A 22 -1.53 6.92 4.79
N LEU A 23 -1.25 6.94 6.09
CA LEU A 23 -2.12 6.40 7.11
C LEU A 23 -2.60 7.54 8.01
N PRO A 24 -3.93 7.73 8.19
CA PRO A 24 -4.43 8.69 9.17
C PRO A 24 -4.12 8.17 10.58
N ILE A 25 -3.39 8.96 11.35
CA ILE A 25 -3.13 8.75 12.77
C ILE A 25 -3.96 9.76 13.56
N SER A 26 -4.65 9.28 14.59
CA SER A 26 -5.37 10.15 15.51
C SER A 26 -4.35 10.86 16.40
N SER A 27 -4.21 12.18 16.24
CA SER A 27 -3.58 12.99 17.29
C SER A 27 -4.60 13.16 18.41
N GLY A 28 -4.17 12.94 19.65
CA GLY A 28 -5.02 12.99 20.86
C GLY A 28 -5.82 14.30 21.05
N ASP A 29 -5.50 15.34 20.28
CA ASP A 29 -6.20 16.63 20.21
C ASP A 29 -7.40 16.66 19.23
N GLY A 30 -7.83 15.51 18.69
CA GLY A 30 -8.95 15.42 17.74
C GLY A 30 -8.62 15.82 16.30
N SER A 31 -7.36 16.15 16.03
CA SER A 31 -6.84 16.37 14.68
C SER A 31 -6.43 15.05 14.02
N VAL A 32 -6.71 14.88 12.73
CA VAL A 32 -6.18 13.77 11.94
C VAL A 32 -4.86 14.20 11.34
N ALA A 33 -3.76 13.62 11.80
CA ALA A 33 -2.47 13.73 11.14
C ALA A 33 -2.31 12.55 10.17
N TYR A 34 -1.51 12.74 9.11
CA TYR A 34 -1.21 11.68 8.16
C TYR A 34 0.26 11.33 8.27
N GLU A 35 0.56 10.05 8.41
CA GLU A 35 1.92 9.54 8.38
C GLU A 35 2.15 8.75 7.10
N THR A 36 3.29 8.98 6.45
CA THR A 36 3.70 8.20 5.29
C THR A 36 4.47 6.97 5.74
N ARG A 37 4.05 5.78 5.31
CA ARG A 37 4.71 4.51 5.61
C ARG A 37 4.99 3.74 4.33
N THR A 38 6.00 2.89 4.38
CA THR A 38 6.31 1.94 3.30
C THR A 38 6.19 0.52 3.84
N ALA A 39 5.49 -0.33 3.11
CA ALA A 39 5.22 -1.71 3.50
C ALA A 39 5.27 -2.63 2.27
N ARG A 40 5.52 -3.92 2.50
CA ARG A 40 5.50 -4.91 1.42
C ARG A 40 4.07 -5.10 0.92
N LEU A 41 3.91 -4.98 -0.39
CA LEU A 41 2.66 -5.23 -1.07
C LEU A 41 2.50 -6.74 -1.28
N LEU A 42 1.37 -7.26 -0.82
CA LEU A 42 1.03 -8.67 -0.87
C LEU A 42 0.03 -8.96 -1.99
N ASP A 43 -0.99 -8.10 -2.14
CA ASP A 43 -2.09 -8.33 -3.06
C ASP A 43 -2.82 -7.02 -3.42
N ILE A 44 -3.67 -7.05 -4.45
CA ILE A 44 -4.49 -5.91 -4.90
C ILE A 44 -5.90 -6.38 -5.27
N SER A 45 -6.91 -5.67 -4.78
CA SER A 45 -8.26 -5.72 -5.33
C SER A 45 -8.46 -4.57 -6.31
N THR A 46 -8.39 -4.86 -7.61
CA THR A 46 -8.61 -3.87 -8.68
C THR A 46 -10.05 -3.39 -8.73
N GLU A 47 -11.02 -4.25 -8.43
CA GLU A 47 -12.45 -3.92 -8.42
C GLU A 47 -12.80 -2.94 -7.30
N CYS A 48 -12.22 -3.11 -6.11
CA CYS A 48 -12.48 -2.26 -4.96
C CYS A 48 -11.49 -1.10 -4.80
N GLY A 49 -10.42 -1.07 -5.60
CA GLY A 49 -9.35 -0.08 -5.47
C GLY A 49 -8.60 -0.19 -4.13
N LEU A 50 -8.36 -1.41 -3.66
CA LEU A 50 -7.70 -1.68 -2.38
C LEU A 50 -6.35 -2.38 -2.61
N LEU A 51 -5.35 -1.97 -1.83
CA LEU A 51 -4.00 -2.51 -1.81
C LEU A 51 -3.78 -3.23 -0.47
N TYR A 52 -3.20 -4.41 -0.53
CA TYR A 52 -3.01 -5.27 0.64
C TYR A 52 -1.55 -5.31 1.02
N VAL A 53 -1.22 -4.81 2.21
CA VAL A 53 0.18 -4.68 2.65
C VAL A 53 0.41 -5.34 4.00
N ARG A 54 1.64 -5.86 4.20
CA ARG A 54 2.09 -6.34 5.50
C ARG A 54 2.80 -5.23 6.26
N HIS A 55 2.27 -4.86 7.41
CA HIS A 55 2.82 -3.85 8.28
C HIS A 55 2.95 -4.38 9.71
N ASN A 56 4.16 -4.43 10.27
CA ASN A 56 4.43 -4.90 11.64
C ASN A 56 3.75 -6.24 12.00
N ASP A 57 3.90 -7.25 11.13
CA ASP A 57 3.25 -8.57 11.24
C ASP A 57 1.72 -8.60 11.10
N GLU A 58 1.10 -7.45 10.90
CA GLU A 58 -0.33 -7.34 10.58
C GLU A 58 -0.53 -7.11 9.09
N VAL A 59 -1.71 -7.45 8.60
CA VAL A 59 -2.13 -7.18 7.22
C VAL A 59 -3.20 -6.10 7.25
N ILE A 60 -2.99 -5.04 6.48
CA ILE A 60 -3.91 -3.91 6.41
C ILE A 60 -4.35 -3.64 4.97
N TRP A 61 -5.57 -3.10 4.84
CA TRP A 61 -6.10 -2.61 3.57
C TRP A 61 -5.81 -1.11 3.43
N VAL A 62 -5.20 -0.74 2.32
CA VAL A 62 -4.91 0.65 1.96
C VAL A 62 -5.72 1.01 0.72
N LYS A 63 -6.43 2.13 0.75
CA LYS A 63 -7.15 2.61 -0.43
C LYS A 63 -6.16 3.11 -1.49
N ALA A 64 -6.45 2.89 -2.77
CA ALA A 64 -5.63 3.37 -3.87
C ALA A 64 -5.45 4.90 -3.88
N GLU A 65 -6.41 5.66 -3.34
CA GLU A 65 -6.29 7.13 -3.17
C GLU A 65 -5.24 7.54 -2.13
N GLU A 66 -4.89 6.66 -1.20
CA GLU A 66 -3.86 6.89 -0.18
C GLU A 66 -2.49 6.36 -0.57
N ALA A 67 -2.41 5.66 -1.70
CA ALA A 67 -1.16 5.19 -2.26
C ALA A 67 -0.35 6.35 -2.84
N VAL A 68 0.88 6.49 -2.36
CA VAL A 68 1.82 7.51 -2.83
C VAL A 68 2.64 6.97 -4.00
N GLU A 69 3.21 5.78 -3.83
CA GLU A 69 4.06 5.13 -4.84
C GLU A 69 4.12 3.62 -4.63
N ILE A 70 4.35 2.87 -5.72
CA ILE A 70 4.60 1.43 -5.69
C ILE A 70 5.88 1.16 -6.47
N LEU A 71 6.87 0.58 -5.79
CA LEU A 71 8.20 0.31 -6.32
C LEU A 71 8.56 -1.17 -6.15
N PRO A 72 9.53 -1.69 -6.92
CA PRO A 72 10.13 -2.99 -6.63
C PRO A 72 10.69 -3.02 -5.20
N ASP A 73 10.44 -4.11 -4.51
CA ASP A 73 11.07 -4.41 -3.22
C ASP A 73 12.41 -5.08 -3.49
N THR A 74 13.44 -4.24 -3.65
CA THR A 74 14.83 -4.66 -3.90
C THR A 74 15.59 -5.03 -2.64
N ASP A 75 14.97 -4.90 -1.47
CA ASP A 75 15.58 -5.26 -0.18
C ASP A 75 15.27 -6.74 0.07
N ALA A 76 16.23 -7.61 -0.27
CA ALA A 76 16.14 -9.06 -0.19
C ALA A 76 16.96 -9.61 0.98
#